data_AF-V6U523-F1
#
_entry.id   AF-V6U523-F1
#
_cell.length_a   1.000
_cell.length_b   1.000
_cell.length_c   1.000
_cell.angle_alpha   90.00
_cell.angle_beta   90.00
_cell.angle_gamma   90.00
#
_symmetry.space_group_name_H-M   'P 1'
#
loop_
_entity.id
_entity.type
_entity.pdbx_description
1 polymer ?
#
loop_
_entity_poly.entity_id
_entity_poly.type
_entity_poly.pdbx_seq_one_letter_code
_entity_poly.pdbx_strand_id
1 'polypeptide(L)'
;MISGVLPTVHKEVYGLVLAIYLVYSKLRCYFGSYRTYLSVLEARHLPSQKIMAKRVQKSQTATLHKRASRIWSFCDNLVVRIYKQIKPIHLYILLCMAYMFSTSGVIYNLINTPPPYGMERVGVNESRPVFIANGMMTQYSTEGYISGLLNLVAGVSLVLTLVELRSKRCNGTLAFAYVLTFCVSCLFQKRRFNKKTGM
;
A
#
# COMPACT_ATOMS: atom_id res chain seq x y z
N MET A 1 28.57 17.76 13.15
CA MET A 1 27.50 18.65 12.62
C MET A 1 26.36 17.82 12.00
N ILE A 2 25.62 17.02 12.78
CA ILE A 2 24.56 16.10 12.26
C ILE A 2 23.14 16.46 12.77
N SER A 3 22.99 17.42 13.69
CA SER A 3 21.70 17.70 14.36
C SER A 3 20.66 18.49 13.54
N GLY A 4 20.88 18.74 12.25
CA GLY A 4 20.01 19.63 11.44
C GLY A 4 18.99 18.96 10.51
N VAL A 5 19.09 17.65 10.27
CA VAL A 5 18.32 16.96 9.19
C VAL A 5 17.05 16.26 9.71
N LEU A 6 16.94 16.06 11.04
CA LEU A 6 15.81 15.34 11.64
C LEU A 6 14.43 16.07 11.61
N PRO A 7 14.32 17.42 11.68
CA PRO A 7 13.01 18.07 11.77
C PRO A 7 12.27 18.19 10.43
N THR A 8 12.97 18.06 9.29
CA THR A 8 12.38 18.12 7.95
C THR A 8 11.70 16.81 7.56
N VAL A 9 12.30 15.67 7.89
CA VAL A 9 11.72 14.34 7.66
C VAL A 9 10.37 14.19 8.39
N HIS A 10 10.24 14.78 9.58
CA HIS A 10 8.98 14.77 10.32
C HIS A 10 7.84 15.45 9.55
N LYS A 11 8.07 16.63 8.96
CA LYS A 11 7.04 17.38 8.21
C LYS A 11 6.61 16.67 6.93
N GLU A 12 7.53 15.99 6.27
CA GLU A 12 7.30 15.22 5.03
C GLU A 12 6.45 13.97 5.30
N VAL A 13 6.77 13.23 6.37
CA VAL A 13 5.97 12.08 6.81
C VAL A 13 4.57 12.52 7.25
N TYR A 14 4.44 13.67 7.93
CA TYR A 14 3.13 14.26 8.21
C TYR A 14 2.36 14.60 6.92
N GLY A 15 3.03 15.06 5.86
CA GLY A 15 2.42 15.32 4.56
C GLY A 15 1.90 14.06 3.87
N LEU A 16 2.68 12.97 3.90
CA LEU A 16 2.28 11.69 3.32
C LEU A 16 1.13 11.04 4.10
N VAL A 17 1.18 11.10 5.43
CA VAL A 17 0.07 10.64 6.29
C VAL A 17 -1.17 11.51 6.10
N LEU A 18 -1.02 12.83 5.98
CA LEU A 18 -2.13 13.73 5.67
C LEU A 18 -2.72 13.43 4.28
N ALA A 19 -1.88 13.09 3.29
CA ALA A 19 -2.35 12.68 1.97
C ALA A 19 -3.12 11.35 2.03
N ILE A 20 -2.63 10.36 2.77
CA ILE A 20 -3.33 9.10 3.02
C ILE A 20 -4.66 9.36 3.75
N TYR A 21 -4.66 10.25 4.75
CA TYR A 21 -5.85 10.65 5.49
C TYR A 21 -6.84 11.42 4.61
N LEU A 22 -6.37 12.27 3.70
CA LEU A 22 -7.20 12.99 2.72
C LEU A 22 -7.77 12.03 1.67
N VAL A 23 -7.00 11.05 1.21
CA VAL A 23 -7.49 9.97 0.33
C VAL A 23 -8.54 9.14 1.06
N TYR A 24 -8.30 8.77 2.32
CA TYR A 24 -9.26 8.08 3.17
C TYR A 24 -10.53 8.92 3.41
N SER A 25 -10.40 10.23 3.62
CA SER A 25 -11.51 11.16 3.79
C SER A 25 -12.30 11.37 2.49
N LYS A 26 -11.63 11.41 1.32
CA LYS A 26 -12.30 11.42 0.01
C LYS A 26 -13.03 10.10 -0.27
N LEU A 27 -12.44 8.96 0.09
CA LEU A 27 -13.08 7.65 0.04
C LEU A 27 -14.32 7.60 0.97
N ARG A 28 -14.23 8.22 2.16
CA ARG A 28 -15.37 8.40 3.08
C ARG A 28 -16.50 9.24 2.46
N CYS A 29 -16.19 10.30 1.71
CA CYS A 29 -17.18 11.08 0.96
C CYS A 29 -17.79 10.29 -0.21
N TYR A 30 -16.99 9.49 -0.92
CA TYR A 30 -17.46 8.62 -2.01
C TYR A 30 -18.42 7.54 -1.51
N PHE A 31 -18.09 6.86 -0.41
CA PHE A 31 -18.98 5.87 0.22
C PHE A 31 -20.21 6.52 0.88
N GLY A 32 -20.10 7.75 1.37
CA GLY A 32 -21.26 8.55 1.82
C GLY A 32 -22.25 8.83 0.69
N SER A 33 -21.78 9.04 -0.54
CA SER A 33 -22.61 9.32 -1.71
C SER A 33 -23.40 8.09 -2.19
N TYR A 34 -22.79 6.90 -2.17
CA TYR A 34 -23.48 5.62 -2.47
C TYR A 34 -24.69 5.36 -1.53
N ARG A 35 -24.62 5.84 -0.29
CA ARG A 35 -25.70 5.73 0.71
C ARG A 35 -26.93 6.56 0.32
N THR A 36 -26.73 7.71 -0.29
CA THR A 36 -27.81 8.59 -0.77
C THR A 36 -28.49 7.97 -1.99
N TYR A 37 -27.72 7.40 -2.93
CA TYR A 37 -28.28 6.72 -4.11
C TYR A 37 -29.10 5.48 -3.75
N LEU A 38 -28.68 4.67 -2.77
CA LEU A 38 -29.45 3.50 -2.31
C LEU A 38 -30.80 3.91 -1.70
N SER A 39 -30.83 5.01 -0.93
CA SER A 39 -32.05 5.53 -0.31
C SER A 39 -33.05 6.13 -1.30
N VAL A 40 -32.57 6.63 -2.44
CA VAL A 40 -33.40 7.17 -3.53
C VAL A 40 -33.95 6.05 -4.42
N LEU A 41 -33.19 4.96 -4.62
CA LEU A 41 -33.64 3.76 -5.35
C LEU A 41 -34.71 2.98 -4.56
N GLU A 42 -34.59 2.89 -3.24
CA GLU A 42 -35.57 2.22 -2.38
C GLU A 42 -36.90 3.00 -2.25
N ALA A 43 -36.91 4.29 -2.61
CA ALA A 43 -38.08 5.15 -2.56
C ALA A 43 -39.04 5.00 -3.76
N ARG A 44 -38.64 4.31 -4.84
CA ARG A 44 -39.44 4.22 -6.08
C ARG A 44 -40.34 2.98 -6.23
N HIS A 45 -40.29 2.01 -5.32
CA HIS A 45 -41.16 0.82 -5.37
C HIS A 45 -41.97 0.60 -4.08
N LEU A 46 -43.25 0.95 -4.14
CA LEU A 46 -44.46 0.23 -3.66
C LEU A 46 -45.49 1.09 -2.90
N PRO A 47 -46.79 0.84 -3.13
CA PRO A 47 -47.90 1.68 -2.69
C PRO A 47 -48.42 1.35 -1.27
N SER A 48 -48.87 2.42 -0.60
CA SER A 48 -50.04 2.57 0.31
C SER A 48 -50.36 1.64 1.50
N GLN A 49 -49.54 0.66 1.90
CA GLN A 49 -49.69 0.00 3.23
C GLN A 49 -48.50 0.16 4.19
N LYS A 50 -47.49 0.94 3.81
CA LYS A 50 -46.18 1.03 4.50
C LYS A 50 -46.06 2.09 5.60
N ILE A 51 -47.13 2.71 6.11
CA ILE A 51 -46.98 3.87 7.04
C ILE A 51 -46.62 3.41 8.47
N MET A 52 -47.16 2.29 8.98
CA MET A 52 -46.78 1.77 10.30
C MET A 52 -45.44 1.01 10.29
N ALA A 53 -45.17 0.19 9.27
CA ALA A 53 -43.86 -0.47 9.11
C ALA A 53 -42.71 0.55 8.95
N LYS A 54 -42.93 1.69 8.27
CA LYS A 54 -41.94 2.77 8.16
C LYS A 54 -41.58 3.41 9.51
N ARG A 55 -42.49 3.48 10.50
CA ARG A 55 -42.18 4.05 11.82
C ARG A 55 -41.32 3.10 12.66
N VAL A 56 -41.60 1.80 12.62
CA VAL A 56 -40.79 0.78 13.30
C VAL A 56 -39.40 0.67 12.67
N GLN A 57 -39.31 0.71 11.34
CA GLN A 57 -38.04 0.69 10.60
C GLN A 57 -37.22 1.99 10.78
N LYS A 58 -37.86 3.17 10.91
CA LYS A 58 -37.18 4.43 11.28
C LYS A 58 -36.58 4.39 12.69
N SER A 59 -37.28 3.77 13.64
CA SER A 59 -36.80 3.65 15.03
C SER A 59 -35.60 2.68 15.14
N GLN A 60 -35.66 1.54 14.43
CA GLN A 60 -34.56 0.58 14.37
C GLN A 60 -33.32 1.13 13.64
N THR A 61 -33.51 1.90 12.56
CA THR A 61 -32.40 2.53 11.84
C THR A 61 -31.73 3.65 12.65
N ALA A 62 -32.48 4.41 13.46
CA ALA A 62 -31.93 5.43 14.35
C ALA A 62 -31.06 4.84 15.47
N THR A 63 -31.47 3.71 16.06
CA THR A 63 -30.71 3.02 17.10
C THR A 63 -29.44 2.35 16.55
N LEU A 64 -29.49 1.76 15.35
CA LEU A 64 -28.32 1.26 14.62
C LEU A 64 -27.33 2.39 14.29
N HIS A 65 -27.83 3.55 13.85
CA HIS A 65 -26.97 4.70 13.55
C HIS A 65 -26.24 5.22 14.79
N LYS A 66 -26.91 5.23 15.95
CA LYS A 66 -26.32 5.65 17.23
C LYS A 66 -25.26 4.66 17.73
N ARG A 67 -25.43 3.35 17.47
CA ARG A 67 -24.40 2.32 17.77
C ARG A 67 -23.21 2.45 16.83
N ALA A 68 -23.46 2.62 15.53
CA ALA A 68 -22.40 2.81 14.55
C ALA A 68 -21.56 4.06 14.87
N SER A 69 -22.17 5.22 15.13
CA SER A 69 -21.42 6.45 15.45
C SER A 69 -20.58 6.34 16.72
N ARG A 70 -21.07 5.57 17.72
CA ARG A 70 -20.32 5.30 18.96
C ARG A 70 -19.10 4.40 18.70
N ILE A 71 -19.23 3.40 17.84
CA ILE A 71 -18.11 2.55 17.41
C ILE A 71 -17.09 3.38 16.61
N TRP A 72 -17.55 4.22 15.68
CA TRP A 72 -16.67 5.09 14.90
C TRP A 72 -15.87 6.07 15.75
N SER A 73 -16.52 6.74 16.71
CA SER A 73 -15.83 7.66 17.63
C SER A 73 -14.86 6.95 18.58
N PHE A 74 -15.14 5.69 18.93
CA PHE A 74 -14.19 4.86 19.66
C PHE A 74 -12.96 4.53 18.81
N CYS A 75 -13.15 4.12 17.55
CA CYS A 75 -12.06 3.86 16.61
C CYS A 75 -11.21 5.11 16.36
N ASP A 76 -11.83 6.28 16.11
CA ASP A 76 -11.10 7.53 15.88
C ASP A 76 -10.24 7.90 17.11
N ASN A 77 -10.78 7.79 18.32
CA ASN A 77 -10.02 8.05 19.55
C ASN A 77 -8.87 7.05 19.75
N LEU A 78 -9.07 5.80 19.38
CA LEU A 78 -8.04 4.76 19.48
C LEU A 78 -6.92 5.00 18.47
N VAL A 79 -7.25 5.38 17.24
CA VAL A 79 -6.28 5.79 16.20
C VAL A 79 -5.47 7.00 16.68
N VAL A 80 -6.12 8.04 17.24
CA VAL A 80 -5.41 9.23 17.75
C VAL A 80 -4.46 8.89 18.91
N ARG A 81 -4.85 7.98 19.82
CA ARG A 81 -3.99 7.52 20.91
C ARG A 81 -2.78 6.73 20.40
N ILE A 82 -3.01 5.81 19.47
CA ILE A 82 -1.94 5.06 18.81
C ILE A 82 -1.01 6.03 18.07
N TYR A 83 -1.56 7.03 17.37
CA TYR A 83 -0.79 8.03 16.63
C TYR A 83 0.03 8.95 17.54
N LYS A 84 -0.45 9.24 18.75
CA LYS A 84 0.31 9.99 19.76
C LYS A 84 1.47 9.18 20.35
N GLN A 85 1.29 7.86 20.52
CA GLN A 85 2.32 6.99 21.10
C GLN A 85 3.35 6.52 20.06
N ILE A 86 2.92 6.21 18.84
CA ILE A 86 3.78 5.74 17.77
C ILE A 86 4.29 6.95 17.01
N LYS A 87 5.61 7.21 17.06
CA LYS A 87 6.20 8.23 16.18
C LYS A 87 5.83 7.89 14.73
N PRO A 88 5.36 8.85 13.92
CA PRO A 88 4.81 8.60 12.58
C PRO A 88 5.81 7.89 11.64
N ILE A 89 7.11 8.01 11.93
CA ILE A 89 8.16 7.29 11.23
C ILE A 89 8.09 5.75 11.40
N HIS A 90 7.70 5.26 12.57
CA HIS A 90 7.56 3.82 12.80
C HIS A 90 6.36 3.24 12.03
N LEU A 91 5.29 4.03 11.89
CA LEU A 91 4.14 3.65 11.07
C LEU A 91 4.52 3.60 9.59
N TYR A 92 5.31 4.57 9.11
CA TYR A 92 5.85 4.55 7.75
C TYR A 92 6.72 3.31 7.50
N ILE A 93 7.64 2.99 8.42
CA ILE A 93 8.48 1.78 8.33
C ILE A 93 7.62 0.51 8.30
N LEU A 94 6.62 0.42 9.18
CA LEU A 94 5.71 -0.72 9.21
C LEU A 94 4.95 -0.88 7.89
N LEU A 95 4.47 0.23 7.32
CA LEU A 95 3.78 0.24 6.03
C LEU A 95 4.70 -0.20 4.88
N CYS A 96 5.95 0.28 4.88
CA CYS A 96 6.99 -0.16 3.94
C CYS A 96 7.24 -1.66 4.03
N MET A 97 7.37 -2.20 5.24
CA MET A 97 7.55 -3.64 5.46
C MET A 97 6.33 -4.43 4.98
N ALA A 98 5.12 -3.99 5.31
CA ALA A 98 3.88 -4.62 4.85
C ALA A 98 3.76 -4.61 3.32
N TYR A 99 4.13 -3.51 2.67
CA TYR A 99 4.17 -3.39 1.22
C TYR A 99 5.19 -4.35 0.58
N MET A 100 6.39 -4.45 1.16
CA MET A 100 7.42 -5.40 0.70
C MET A 100 6.90 -6.84 0.80
N PHE A 101 6.33 -7.24 1.93
CA PHE A 101 5.79 -8.60 2.09
C PHE A 101 4.65 -8.89 1.11
N SER A 102 3.72 -7.94 0.95
CA SER A 102 2.59 -8.06 0.00
C SER A 102 3.07 -8.25 -1.45
N THR A 103 4.07 -7.47 -1.89
CA THR A 103 4.59 -7.52 -3.26
C THR A 103 5.63 -8.61 -3.51
N SER A 104 6.24 -9.17 -2.45
CA SER A 104 7.25 -10.23 -2.56
C SER A 104 6.67 -11.62 -2.90
N GLY A 105 5.36 -11.78 -2.93
CA GLY A 105 4.73 -13.07 -3.21
C GLY A 105 4.78 -14.06 -2.03
N VAL A 106 4.85 -13.56 -0.80
CA VAL A 106 4.83 -14.43 0.41
C VAL A 106 3.58 -15.32 0.45
N ILE A 107 2.42 -14.80 0.04
CA ILE A 107 1.17 -15.58 -0.03
C ILE A 107 1.32 -16.73 -1.05
N TYR A 108 1.91 -16.46 -2.21
CA TYR A 108 2.19 -17.50 -3.20
C TYR A 108 3.17 -18.55 -2.66
N ASN A 109 4.21 -18.11 -1.94
CA ASN A 109 5.18 -19.00 -1.31
C ASN A 109 4.53 -19.89 -0.25
N LEU A 110 3.58 -19.36 0.52
CA LEU A 110 2.87 -20.10 1.55
C LEU A 110 1.94 -21.17 0.96
N ILE A 111 1.25 -20.87 -0.14
CA ILE A 111 0.28 -21.78 -0.77
C ILE A 111 0.98 -22.87 -1.59
N ASN A 112 1.96 -22.49 -2.41
CA ASN A 112 2.55 -23.40 -3.40
C ASN A 112 3.92 -23.96 -2.99
N THR A 113 4.53 -23.43 -1.93
CA THR A 113 5.87 -23.85 -1.43
C THR A 113 6.90 -24.06 -2.55
N PRO A 114 7.13 -23.06 -3.43
CA PRO A 114 8.05 -23.21 -4.55
C PRO A 114 9.49 -23.35 -4.06
N PRO A 115 10.36 -24.04 -4.82
CA PRO A 115 11.78 -24.13 -4.47
C PRO A 115 12.43 -22.73 -4.45
N PRO A 116 13.51 -22.54 -3.67
CA PRO A 116 14.18 -21.25 -3.54
C PRO A 116 14.88 -20.81 -4.83
N TYR A 117 15.39 -21.76 -5.62
CA TYR A 117 16.02 -21.55 -6.91
C TYR A 117 15.80 -22.78 -7.80
N GLY A 118 15.87 -22.60 -9.11
CA GLY A 118 15.88 -23.68 -10.08
C GLY A 118 17.29 -24.19 -10.37
N MET A 119 17.39 -25.36 -10.98
CA MET A 119 18.63 -25.89 -11.55
C MET A 119 18.44 -26.11 -13.04
N GLU A 120 19.29 -25.51 -13.87
CA GLU A 120 19.27 -25.70 -15.32
C GLU A 120 20.51 -26.49 -15.73
N ARG A 121 20.32 -27.57 -16.51
CA ARG A 121 21.44 -28.34 -17.08
C ARG A 121 21.99 -27.59 -18.28
N VAL A 122 23.25 -27.18 -18.19
CA VAL A 122 23.96 -26.47 -19.27
C VAL A 122 24.77 -27.46 -20.12
N GLY A 123 25.09 -28.63 -19.58
CA GLY A 123 25.82 -29.69 -20.27
C GLY A 123 25.56 -31.07 -19.65
N VAL A 124 26.34 -32.07 -20.07
CA VAL A 124 26.14 -33.49 -19.69
C VAL A 124 26.29 -33.71 -18.17
N ASN A 125 27.20 -32.98 -17.51
CA ASN A 125 27.44 -33.07 -16.05
C ASN A 125 27.39 -31.72 -15.31
N GLU A 126 27.05 -30.63 -15.99
CA GLU A 126 27.05 -29.29 -15.37
C GLU A 126 25.63 -28.75 -15.20
N SER A 127 25.32 -28.32 -13.97
CA SER A 127 24.07 -27.66 -13.63
C SER A 127 24.36 -26.27 -13.04
N ARG A 128 23.64 -25.26 -13.52
CA ARG A 128 23.73 -23.89 -13.03
C ARG A 128 22.49 -23.54 -12.20
N PRO A 129 22.64 -22.81 -11.07
CA PRO A 129 21.50 -22.29 -10.35
C PRO A 129 20.83 -21.18 -11.18
N VAL A 130 19.51 -21.26 -11.31
CA VAL A 130 18.69 -20.27 -12.00
C VAL A 130 17.75 -19.60 -10.99
N PHE A 131 17.90 -18.29 -10.84
CA PHE A 131 17.18 -17.49 -9.86
C PHE A 131 15.86 -16.89 -10.38
N ILE A 132 15.58 -17.03 -11.67
CA ILE A 132 14.37 -16.50 -12.31
C ILE A 132 13.60 -17.67 -12.91
N ALA A 133 12.35 -17.87 -12.49
CA ALA A 133 11.52 -18.93 -13.05
C ALA A 133 11.09 -18.58 -14.48
N ASN A 134 11.06 -19.59 -15.35
CA ASN A 134 10.54 -19.44 -16.71
C ASN A 134 9.01 -19.55 -16.68
N GLY A 135 8.34 -18.56 -17.26
CA GLY A 135 6.88 -18.45 -17.30
C GLY A 135 6.32 -17.38 -16.37
N MET A 136 5.15 -16.84 -16.74
CA MET A 136 4.50 -15.77 -15.97
C MET A 136 3.82 -16.27 -14.68
N MET A 137 3.37 -17.52 -14.66
CA MET A 137 2.61 -18.11 -13.54
C MET A 137 3.50 -18.78 -12.48
N THR A 138 4.79 -18.95 -12.77
CA THR A 138 5.76 -19.60 -11.89
C THR A 138 6.69 -18.55 -11.30
N GLN A 139 7.06 -18.77 -10.03
CA GLN A 139 7.92 -17.84 -9.31
C GLN A 139 8.72 -18.61 -8.27
N TYR A 140 10.05 -18.44 -8.27
CA TYR A 140 10.88 -18.94 -7.19
C TYR A 140 10.76 -18.06 -5.95
N SER A 141 10.96 -18.64 -4.77
CA SER A 141 10.80 -17.91 -3.51
C SER A 141 11.76 -16.71 -3.42
N THR A 142 13.04 -16.91 -3.79
CA THR A 142 14.06 -15.84 -3.78
C THR A 142 13.75 -14.74 -4.79
N GLU A 143 13.25 -15.11 -5.97
CA GLU A 143 12.82 -14.19 -7.01
C GLU A 143 11.75 -13.22 -6.49
N GLY A 144 10.81 -13.72 -5.68
CA GLY A 144 9.79 -12.91 -5.03
C GLY A 144 10.33 -11.90 -4.05
N TYR A 145 11.16 -12.35 -3.10
CA TYR A 145 11.76 -11.45 -2.12
C TYR A 145 12.58 -10.33 -2.77
N ILE A 146 13.38 -10.66 -3.79
CA ILE A 146 14.15 -9.68 -4.55
C ILE A 146 13.22 -8.69 -5.27
N SER A 147 12.08 -9.16 -5.82
CA SER A 147 11.09 -8.27 -6.43
C SER A 147 10.55 -7.26 -5.44
N GLY A 148 10.10 -7.74 -4.28
CA GLY A 148 9.51 -6.90 -3.25
C GLY A 148 10.51 -5.87 -2.73
N LEU A 149 11.77 -6.29 -2.54
CA LEU A 149 12.84 -5.39 -2.12
C LEU A 149 13.12 -4.30 -3.16
N LEU A 150 13.26 -4.65 -4.45
CA LEU A 150 13.49 -3.68 -5.51
C LEU A 150 12.33 -2.69 -5.66
N ASN A 151 11.10 -3.16 -5.50
CA ASN A 151 9.91 -2.30 -5.48
C ASN A 151 9.91 -1.34 -4.29
N LEU A 152 10.30 -1.82 -3.11
CA LEU A 152 10.43 -0.98 -1.93
C LEU A 152 11.51 0.09 -2.12
N VAL A 153 12.70 -0.30 -2.60
CA VAL A 153 13.81 0.62 -2.87
C VAL A 153 13.40 1.69 -3.87
N ALA A 154 12.75 1.31 -4.97
CA ALA A 154 12.24 2.26 -5.96
C ALA A 154 11.21 3.25 -5.35
N GLY A 155 10.26 2.74 -4.56
CA GLY A 155 9.27 3.59 -3.88
C GLY A 155 9.92 4.58 -2.91
N VAL A 156 10.84 4.11 -2.06
CA VAL A 156 11.55 4.94 -1.08
C VAL A 156 12.44 5.96 -1.78
N SER A 157 13.17 5.59 -2.82
CA SER A 157 14.02 6.52 -3.58
C SER A 157 13.20 7.63 -4.25
N LEU A 158 12.00 7.31 -4.75
CA LEU A 158 11.10 8.31 -5.32
C LEU A 158 10.64 9.30 -4.24
N VAL A 159 10.21 8.79 -3.07
CA VAL A 159 9.79 9.64 -1.94
C VAL A 159 10.95 10.55 -1.49
N LEU A 160 12.16 10.00 -1.33
CA LEU A 160 13.34 10.78 -0.95
C LEU A 160 13.73 11.83 -1.99
N THR A 161 13.60 11.51 -3.29
CA THR A 161 13.79 12.49 -4.36
C THR A 161 12.82 13.65 -4.21
N LEU A 162 11.52 13.37 -3.99
CA LEU A 162 10.49 14.40 -3.85
C LEU A 162 10.73 15.29 -2.63
N VAL A 163 11.13 14.67 -1.50
CA VAL A 163 11.52 15.37 -0.28
C VAL A 163 12.67 16.34 -0.54
N GLU A 164 13.72 15.87 -1.23
CA GLU A 164 14.93 16.65 -1.49
C GLU A 164 14.66 17.79 -2.48
N LEU A 165 13.87 17.55 -3.53
CA LEU A 165 13.46 18.59 -4.49
C LEU A 165 12.60 19.68 -3.85
N ARG A 166 11.82 19.34 -2.82
CA ARG A 166 11.01 20.30 -2.06
C ARG A 166 11.84 21.08 -1.03
N SER A 167 12.99 20.57 -0.64
CA SER A 167 13.87 21.22 0.33
C SER A 167 14.42 22.54 -0.20
N LYS A 168 14.40 23.58 0.63
CA LYS A 168 15.01 24.88 0.30
C LYS A 168 16.53 24.79 0.07
N ARG A 169 17.16 23.72 0.56
CA ARG A 169 18.59 23.44 0.44
C ARG A 169 18.81 22.19 -0.40
N CYS A 170 18.24 22.20 -1.61
CA CYS A 170 18.30 21.06 -2.53
C CYS A 170 19.76 20.71 -2.84
N ASN A 171 20.19 19.53 -2.40
CA ASN A 171 21.48 18.99 -2.81
C ASN A 171 21.27 18.17 -4.10
N GLY A 172 21.51 18.80 -5.24
CA GLY A 172 21.29 18.20 -6.56
C GLY A 172 21.98 16.84 -6.76
N THR A 173 23.12 16.62 -6.10
CA THR A 173 23.82 15.32 -6.13
C THR A 173 23.04 14.20 -5.45
N LEU A 174 22.41 14.47 -4.29
CA LEU A 174 21.58 13.50 -3.57
C LEU A 174 20.29 13.21 -4.33
N ALA A 175 19.62 14.24 -4.84
CA ALA A 175 18.43 14.07 -5.66
C ALA A 175 18.74 13.22 -6.91
N PHE A 176 19.87 13.48 -7.58
CA PHE A 176 20.33 12.68 -8.72
C PHE A 176 20.61 11.22 -8.34
N ALA A 177 21.28 10.98 -7.20
CA ALA A 177 21.52 9.63 -6.71
C ALA A 177 20.22 8.86 -6.47
N TYR A 178 19.20 9.49 -5.87
CA TYR A 178 17.90 8.87 -5.65
C TYR A 178 17.16 8.55 -6.96
N VAL A 179 17.17 9.48 -7.93
CA VAL A 179 16.61 9.23 -9.27
C VAL A 179 17.31 8.06 -9.95
N LEU A 180 18.64 8.00 -9.85
CA LEU A 180 19.42 6.90 -10.43
C LEU A 180 19.05 5.56 -9.78
N THR A 181 18.90 5.50 -8.46
CA THR A 181 18.47 4.26 -7.78
C THR A 181 17.06 3.82 -8.19
N PHE A 182 16.14 4.77 -8.41
CA PHE A 182 14.82 4.48 -8.94
C PHE A 182 14.90 3.88 -10.36
N CYS A 183 15.64 4.54 -11.25
CA CYS A 183 15.81 4.10 -12.63
C CYS A 183 16.46 2.71 -12.72
N VAL A 184 17.52 2.45 -11.96
CA VAL A 184 18.19 1.15 -11.92
C VAL A 184 17.23 0.05 -11.44
N SER A 185 16.44 0.32 -10.40
CA SER A 185 15.46 -0.63 -9.88
C SER A 185 14.39 -0.97 -10.93
N CYS A 186 13.86 0.04 -11.63
CA CYS A 186 12.90 -0.14 -12.73
C CYS A 186 13.50 -0.92 -13.91
N LEU A 187 14.75 -0.65 -14.29
CA LEU A 187 15.44 -1.38 -15.35
C LEU A 187 15.64 -2.85 -14.98
N PHE A 188 15.98 -3.14 -13.72
CA PHE A 188 16.13 -4.51 -13.26
C PHE A 188 14.81 -5.28 -13.33
N GLN A 189 13.72 -4.66 -12.91
CA GLN A 189 12.38 -5.24 -13.03
C GLN A 189 11.96 -5.46 -14.48
N LYS A 190 12.22 -4.48 -15.37
CA LYS A 190 11.98 -4.64 -16.81
C LYS A 190 12.76 -5.80 -17.39
N ARG A 191 14.06 -5.91 -17.10
CA ARG A 191 14.91 -7.02 -17.57
C ARG A 191 14.38 -8.37 -17.08
N ARG A 192 13.93 -8.45 -15.83
CA ARG A 192 13.31 -9.66 -15.30
C ARG A 192 12.01 -9.99 -16.01
N PHE A 193 11.14 -9.01 -16.24
CA PHE A 193 9.89 -9.19 -16.95
C PHE A 193 10.13 -9.72 -18.36
N ASN A 194 11.06 -9.11 -19.10
CA ASN A 194 11.48 -9.57 -20.42
C ASN A 194 11.99 -11.01 -20.42
N LYS A 195 12.84 -11.37 -19.44
CA LYS A 195 13.29 -12.77 -19.26
C LYS A 195 12.12 -13.73 -19.02
N LYS A 196 11.08 -13.31 -18.31
CA LYS A 196 9.88 -14.13 -18.06
C LYS A 196 8.97 -14.28 -19.28
N THR A 197 8.88 -13.25 -20.11
CA THR A 197 8.04 -13.27 -21.32
C THR A 197 8.75 -13.80 -22.55
N GLY A 198 10.07 -14.02 -22.48
CA GLY A 198 10.88 -14.45 -23.62
C GLY A 198 11.04 -13.36 -24.68
N MET A 199 10.95 -12.08 -24.27
CA MET A 199 11.09 -10.89 -25.13
C MET A 199 12.46 -10.22 -25.01
#